data_AF-A0A645BTA9-F1
#
_entry.id   AF-A0A645BTA9-F1
#
_cell.length_a   1.000
_cell.length_b   1.000
_cell.length_c   1.000
_cell.angle_alpha   90.00
_cell.angle_beta   90.00
_cell.angle_gamma   90.00
#
_symmetry.space_group_name_H-M   'P 1'
#
loop_
_entity.id
_entity.type
_entity.pdbx_description
1 polymer ?
#
loop_
_entity_poly.entity_id
_entity_poly.type
_entity_poly.pdbx_seq_one_letter_code
_entity_poly.pdbx_strand_id
1 'polypeptide(L)'
;MERLIWDEYCLTGTAKYLLDDPYRAGKTGLFARGCDARAINRLIQDGQVKRENIVIIGICCTGMSDSVSGQMAAKCCDCTHPTPVVYDLMIGEPVKPVAKPERFKAVAELEQKAAQEKSEYWTRQFAKCIRCYACRNICPACNCRECFADQYRVGWLGKQHHTAENLVFGLTRAYHIADRCIECGECARVCPVGIPLMELNRKLIKDIQQLFGDYHAGVDSETAPPLGRYSLDDMEEFM
;
A
#
# COMPACT_ATOMS: atom_id res chain seq x y z
N MET A 1 8.29 27.64 -13.20
CA MET A 1 7.12 26.75 -13.07
C MET A 1 5.97 27.63 -12.60
N GLU A 2 5.23 28.24 -13.53
CA GLU A 2 4.37 29.38 -13.20
C GLU A 2 2.98 28.99 -12.69
N ARG A 3 2.49 27.76 -12.93
CA ARG A 3 1.23 27.25 -12.36
C ARG A 3 1.28 25.74 -12.16
N LEU A 4 1.43 25.29 -10.92
CA LEU A 4 1.02 23.95 -10.50
C LEU A 4 -0.43 24.04 -10.03
N ILE A 5 -1.28 23.15 -10.53
CA ILE A 5 -2.69 23.07 -10.15
C ILE A 5 -2.89 21.73 -9.45
N TRP A 6 -3.55 21.78 -8.29
CA TRP A 6 -4.01 20.61 -7.58
C TRP A 6 -5.54 20.60 -7.60
N ASP A 7 -6.13 19.53 -8.11
CA ASP A 7 -7.57 19.34 -8.20
C ASP A 7 -7.97 17.91 -7.79
N GLU A 8 -9.27 17.60 -7.93
CA GLU A 8 -9.86 16.30 -7.64
C GLU A 8 -9.35 15.16 -8.53
N TYR A 9 -8.69 15.45 -9.65
CA TYR A 9 -8.13 14.44 -10.57
C TYR A 9 -6.66 14.13 -10.28
N CYS A 10 -6.07 14.77 -9.27
CA CYS A 10 -4.74 14.46 -8.74
C CYS A 10 -4.76 13.15 -7.92
N LEU A 11 -5.15 12.04 -8.57
CA LEU A 11 -5.42 10.73 -7.97
C LEU A 11 -4.15 9.92 -7.66
N THR A 12 -3.10 10.02 -8.48
CA THR A 12 -1.88 9.22 -8.33
C THR A 12 -1.03 9.71 -7.17
N GLY A 13 -0.51 8.78 -6.34
CA GLY A 13 0.43 9.12 -5.28
C GLY A 13 1.86 9.30 -5.80
N THR A 14 2.59 10.28 -5.26
CA THR A 14 3.93 10.66 -5.74
C THR A 14 5.05 10.26 -4.80
N ALA A 15 4.74 9.83 -3.56
CA ALA A 15 5.73 9.51 -2.54
C ALA A 15 6.76 8.46 -3.00
N LYS A 16 6.36 7.51 -3.86
CA LYS A 16 7.25 6.45 -4.36
C LYS A 16 8.43 6.99 -5.18
N TYR A 17 8.23 8.10 -5.91
CA TYR A 17 9.27 8.71 -6.74
C TYR A 17 10.42 9.30 -5.93
N LEU A 18 10.28 9.42 -4.60
CA LEU A 18 11.40 9.77 -3.72
C LEU A 18 12.56 8.77 -3.80
N LEU A 19 12.30 7.55 -4.28
CA LEU A 19 13.32 6.50 -4.41
C LEU A 19 14.11 6.56 -5.72
N ASP A 20 13.66 7.34 -6.71
CA ASP A 20 14.27 7.37 -8.04
C ASP A 20 15.57 8.20 -8.06
N ASP A 21 15.73 9.12 -7.11
CA ASP A 21 16.91 9.99 -6.96
C ASP A 21 17.41 10.01 -5.49
N PRO A 22 18.00 8.90 -5.00
CA PRO A 22 18.38 8.75 -3.59
C PRO A 22 19.55 9.64 -3.16
N TYR A 23 20.29 10.22 -4.12
CA TYR A 23 21.47 11.05 -3.88
C TYR A 23 21.28 12.51 -4.28
N ARG A 24 20.02 12.95 -4.39
CA ARG A 24 19.68 14.31 -4.81
C ARG A 24 20.39 15.36 -3.95
N ALA A 25 20.98 16.36 -4.60
CA ALA A 25 21.49 17.55 -3.93
C ALA A 25 20.31 18.43 -3.46
N GLY A 26 20.23 18.70 -2.16
CA GLY A 26 19.19 19.55 -1.56
C GLY A 26 17.97 18.77 -1.06
N LYS A 27 16.88 19.49 -0.78
CA LYS A 27 15.62 18.90 -0.29
C LYS A 27 14.61 18.72 -1.43
N THR A 28 13.84 17.63 -1.39
CA THR A 28 12.75 17.37 -2.34
C THR A 28 11.41 17.85 -1.76
N GLY A 29 10.74 18.76 -2.46
CA GLY A 29 9.37 19.18 -2.13
C GLY A 29 8.33 18.26 -2.77
N LEU A 30 7.29 17.87 -2.01
CA LEU A 30 6.16 17.10 -2.54
C LEU A 30 4.84 17.47 -1.88
N PHE A 31 3.77 17.35 -2.67
CA PHE A 31 2.40 17.44 -2.17
C PHE A 31 1.92 16.07 -1.71
N ALA A 32 1.31 16.01 -0.53
CA ALA A 32 0.93 14.74 0.08
C ALA A 32 -0.50 14.80 0.62
N ARG A 33 -1.38 13.92 0.14
CA ARG A 33 -2.66 13.63 0.82
C ARG A 33 -2.42 12.71 2.00
N GLY A 34 -3.47 12.40 2.77
CA GLY A 34 -3.39 11.40 3.84
C GLY A 34 -2.75 10.06 3.44
N CYS A 35 -3.10 9.51 2.27
CA CYS A 35 -2.47 8.28 1.78
C CYS A 35 -0.99 8.45 1.38
N ASP A 36 -0.62 9.61 0.83
CA ASP A 36 0.77 9.88 0.42
C ASP A 36 1.64 10.17 1.65
N ALA A 37 1.10 10.86 2.66
CA ALA A 37 1.76 11.09 3.93
C ALA A 37 2.10 9.76 4.64
N ARG A 38 1.15 8.81 4.65
CA ARG A 38 1.41 7.46 5.17
C ARG A 38 2.44 6.71 4.33
N ALA A 39 2.46 6.91 3.01
CA ALA A 39 3.49 6.38 2.15
C ALA A 39 4.87 6.95 2.48
N ILE A 40 4.98 8.25 2.75
CA ILE A 40 6.22 8.91 3.17
C ILE A 40 6.70 8.34 4.50
N ASN A 41 5.84 8.25 5.51
CA ASN A 41 6.18 7.63 6.80
C ASN A 41 6.69 6.20 6.61
N ARG A 42 6.08 5.42 5.71
CA ARG A 42 6.54 4.07 5.38
C ARG A 42 7.96 4.07 4.83
N LEU A 43 8.27 4.96 3.88
CA LEU A 43 9.60 5.09 3.29
C LEU A 43 10.65 5.57 4.30
N ILE A 44 10.27 6.46 5.22
CA ILE A 44 11.14 6.90 6.32
C ILE A 44 11.45 5.73 7.25
N GLN A 45 10.41 5.01 7.68
CA GLN A 45 10.52 3.90 8.59
C GLN A 45 11.31 2.72 7.99
N ASP A 46 11.26 2.53 6.67
CA ASP A 46 12.08 1.55 5.95
C ASP A 46 13.51 2.03 5.67
N GLY A 47 13.90 3.21 6.18
CA GLY A 47 15.23 3.80 6.01
C GLY A 47 15.56 4.20 4.58
N GLN A 48 14.56 4.30 3.70
CA GLN A 48 14.74 4.64 2.30
C GLN A 48 14.81 6.15 2.07
N VAL A 49 14.14 6.92 2.92
CA VAL A 49 14.08 8.39 2.85
C VAL A 49 14.41 8.97 4.21
N LYS A 50 15.23 10.01 4.25
CA LYS A 50 15.50 10.78 5.48
C LYS A 50 14.53 11.96 5.59
N ARG A 51 13.90 12.15 6.75
CA ARG A 51 12.87 13.18 6.95
C ARG A 51 13.39 14.59 6.69
N GLU A 52 14.66 14.86 7.02
CA GLU A 52 15.31 16.16 6.83
C GLU A 52 15.53 16.51 5.34
N ASN A 53 15.51 15.52 4.44
CA ASN A 53 15.75 15.68 3.01
C ASN A 53 14.47 15.98 2.22
N ILE A 54 13.31 16.07 2.87
CA ILE A 54 12.03 16.32 2.21
C ILE A 54 11.28 17.49 2.83
N VAL A 55 10.49 18.17 2.00
CA VAL A 55 9.54 19.21 2.41
C VAL A 55 8.15 18.79 1.96
N ILE A 56 7.23 18.60 2.90
CA ILE A 56 5.92 18.00 2.66
C ILE A 56 4.84 19.08 2.75
N ILE A 57 4.16 19.32 1.63
CA ILE A 57 2.97 20.16 1.58
C ILE A 57 1.75 19.24 1.67
N GLY A 58 1.19 19.15 2.87
CA GLY A 58 0.02 18.35 3.18
C GLY A 58 -1.25 18.93 2.57
N ILE A 59 -2.07 18.09 1.94
CA ILE A 59 -3.37 18.46 1.39
C ILE A 59 -4.45 17.58 2.03
N CYS A 60 -5.41 18.22 2.70
CA CYS A 60 -6.57 17.52 3.26
C CYS A 60 -7.50 17.06 2.12
N CYS A 61 -7.77 15.75 2.06
CA CYS A 61 -8.42 15.12 0.91
C CYS A 61 -9.78 14.55 1.30
N THR A 62 -10.84 14.91 0.59
CA THR A 62 -12.20 14.35 0.77
C THR A 62 -12.50 13.17 -0.16
N GLY A 63 -11.52 12.76 -0.97
CA GLY A 63 -11.67 11.78 -2.04
C GLY A 63 -11.19 12.34 -3.36
N MET A 64 -10.71 11.48 -4.25
CA MET A 64 -10.25 11.87 -5.58
C MET A 64 -11.11 11.20 -6.64
N SER A 65 -11.27 11.87 -7.76
CA SER A 65 -12.06 11.43 -8.90
C SER A 65 -11.25 10.52 -9.80
N ASP A 66 -11.89 9.49 -10.32
CA ASP A 66 -11.40 8.70 -11.44
C ASP A 66 -11.60 9.50 -12.73
N SER A 67 -10.54 9.65 -13.51
CA SER A 67 -10.54 10.53 -14.69
C SER A 67 -11.39 10.02 -15.85
N VAL A 68 -11.76 8.73 -15.84
CA VAL A 68 -12.56 8.11 -16.90
C VAL A 68 -14.04 8.20 -16.57
N SER A 69 -14.43 7.84 -15.35
CA SER A 69 -15.83 7.83 -14.90
C SER A 69 -16.32 9.18 -14.36
N GLY A 70 -15.41 10.05 -13.93
CA GLY A 70 -15.75 11.30 -13.22
C GLY A 70 -16.32 11.07 -11.82
N GLN A 71 -16.39 9.82 -11.37
CA GLN A 71 -16.87 9.45 -10.03
C GLN A 71 -15.69 9.33 -9.06
N MET A 72 -15.98 9.31 -7.75
CA MET A 72 -14.94 9.06 -6.76
C MET A 72 -14.25 7.72 -7.03
N ALA A 73 -12.93 7.74 -7.05
CA ALA A 73 -12.11 6.56 -7.31
C ALA A 73 -12.36 5.49 -6.25
N ALA A 74 -12.44 4.22 -6.67
CA ALA A 74 -12.77 3.09 -5.79
C ALA A 74 -11.87 3.01 -4.54
N LYS A 75 -10.58 3.35 -4.66
CA LYS A 75 -9.63 3.39 -3.52
C LYS A 75 -10.01 4.42 -2.45
N CYS A 76 -10.71 5.49 -2.83
CA CYS A 76 -11.08 6.59 -1.96
C CYS A 76 -12.37 6.32 -1.17
N CYS A 77 -13.26 5.47 -1.68
CA CYS A 77 -14.53 5.12 -1.03
C CYS A 77 -14.36 4.55 0.40
N ASP A 78 -13.30 3.77 0.58
CA ASP A 78 -12.97 3.10 1.84
C ASP A 78 -11.84 3.81 2.62
N CYS A 79 -11.43 5.01 2.20
CA CYS A 79 -10.35 5.73 2.85
C CYS A 79 -10.75 6.15 4.28
N THR A 80 -9.88 5.84 5.23
CA THR A 80 -10.04 6.20 6.65
C THR A 80 -9.13 7.34 7.09
N HIS A 81 -8.14 7.74 6.28
CA HIS A 81 -7.11 8.72 6.61
C HIS A 81 -7.08 9.86 5.57
N PRO A 82 -8.05 10.80 5.61
CA PRO A 82 -8.13 11.90 4.64
C PRO A 82 -7.09 13.00 4.86
N THR A 83 -6.69 13.20 6.12
CA THR A 83 -5.74 14.25 6.53
C THR A 83 -4.32 13.70 6.57
N PRO A 84 -3.31 14.44 6.05
CA PRO A 84 -1.89 14.10 6.15
C PRO A 84 -1.44 13.92 7.60
N VAL A 85 -0.81 12.77 7.90
CA VAL A 85 -0.24 12.46 9.23
C VAL A 85 1.16 13.05 9.44
N VAL A 86 1.85 13.40 8.35
CA VAL A 86 3.16 14.05 8.35
C VAL A 86 3.13 15.15 7.30
N TYR A 87 3.56 16.37 7.67
CA TYR A 87 3.61 17.54 6.81
C TYR A 87 4.54 18.63 7.41
N ASP A 88 4.97 19.57 6.58
CA ASP A 88 5.64 20.81 6.99
C ASP A 88 4.71 22.02 6.83
N LEU A 89 3.88 22.02 5.79
CA LEU A 89 2.82 22.99 5.53
C LEU A 89 1.52 22.24 5.29
N MET A 90 0.40 22.71 5.86
CA MET A 90 -0.92 22.16 5.57
C MET A 90 -1.74 23.13 4.71
N ILE A 91 -2.39 22.60 3.67
CA ILE A 91 -3.35 23.31 2.84
C ILE A 91 -4.74 22.68 3.05
N GLY A 92 -5.71 23.54 3.36
CA GLY A 92 -7.09 23.15 3.65
C GLY A 92 -7.30 22.77 5.12
N GLU A 93 -8.56 22.64 5.50
CA GLU A 93 -8.94 22.29 6.86
C GLU A 93 -8.84 20.77 7.09
N PRO A 94 -8.37 20.32 8.27
CA PRO A 94 -8.35 18.91 8.63
C PRO A 94 -9.72 18.25 8.50
N VAL A 95 -9.77 17.15 7.75
CA VAL A 95 -10.95 16.31 7.63
C VAL A 95 -10.87 15.22 8.70
N LYS A 96 -11.96 15.03 9.45
CA LYS A 96 -12.03 13.99 10.47
C LYS A 96 -11.99 12.60 9.83
N PRO A 97 -11.16 11.67 10.32
CA PRO A 97 -11.23 10.26 9.97
C PRO A 97 -12.64 9.70 10.16
N VAL A 98 -13.13 8.96 9.17
CA VAL A 98 -14.42 8.27 9.24
C VAL A 98 -14.16 6.77 9.33
N ALA A 99 -14.75 6.11 10.32
CA ALA A 99 -14.71 4.67 10.42
C ALA A 99 -15.44 4.04 9.22
N LYS A 100 -14.74 3.17 8.49
CA LYS A 100 -15.29 2.38 7.37
C LYS A 100 -15.26 0.90 7.75
N PRO A 101 -16.20 0.39 8.55
CA PRO A 101 -16.20 -1.02 8.96
C PRO A 101 -16.45 -1.97 7.77
N GLU A 102 -17.30 -1.55 6.83
CA GLU A 102 -17.65 -2.31 5.62
C GLU A 102 -16.47 -2.54 4.66
N ARG A 103 -15.31 -1.90 4.87
CA ARG A 103 -14.12 -2.08 4.02
C ARG A 103 -13.64 -3.54 3.96
N PHE A 104 -13.94 -4.32 4.99
CA PHE A 104 -13.60 -5.75 5.10
C PHE A 104 -14.72 -6.70 4.64
N LYS A 105 -15.85 -6.19 4.13
CA LYS A 105 -17.01 -7.01 3.75
C LYS A 105 -16.64 -8.13 2.77
N ALA A 106 -15.96 -7.79 1.67
CA ALA A 106 -15.51 -8.77 0.67
C ALA A 106 -14.56 -9.83 1.27
N VAL A 107 -13.73 -9.43 2.22
CA VAL A 107 -12.84 -10.37 2.95
C VAL A 107 -13.67 -11.33 3.80
N ALA A 108 -14.64 -10.82 4.56
CA ALA A 108 -15.52 -11.63 5.40
C ALA A 108 -16.35 -12.63 4.58
N GLU A 109 -16.84 -12.22 3.40
CA GLU A 109 -17.54 -13.10 2.46
C GLU A 109 -16.63 -14.20 1.90
N LEU A 110 -15.37 -13.88 1.59
CA LEU A 110 -14.38 -14.87 1.15
C LEU A 110 -13.98 -15.84 2.26
N GLU A 111 -13.85 -15.38 3.50
CA GLU A 111 -13.46 -16.21 4.65
C GLU A 111 -14.45 -17.34 4.94
N GLN A 112 -15.75 -17.08 4.73
CA GLN A 112 -16.85 -18.04 4.93
C GLN A 112 -16.85 -19.18 3.90
N LYS A 113 -16.13 -19.05 2.79
CA LYS A 113 -16.03 -20.08 1.75
C LYS A 113 -15.13 -21.23 2.17
N ALA A 114 -15.38 -22.42 1.61
CA ALA A 114 -14.52 -23.57 1.83
C ALA A 114 -13.09 -23.31 1.32
N ALA A 115 -12.10 -24.00 1.89
CA ALA A 115 -10.70 -23.82 1.52
C ALA A 115 -10.44 -24.03 0.01
N GLN A 116 -11.11 -25.02 -0.59
CA GLN A 116 -11.04 -25.29 -2.02
C GLN A 116 -11.61 -24.12 -2.85
N GLU A 117 -12.78 -23.60 -2.49
CA GLU A 117 -13.39 -22.46 -3.20
C GLU A 117 -12.51 -21.20 -3.13
N LYS A 118 -11.87 -20.96 -1.98
CA LYS A 118 -10.90 -19.85 -1.82
C LYS A 118 -9.69 -20.04 -2.73
N SER A 119 -9.15 -21.26 -2.77
CA SER A 119 -8.03 -21.61 -3.65
C SER A 119 -8.38 -21.42 -5.12
N GLU A 120 -9.56 -21.89 -5.55
CA GLU A 120 -10.06 -21.74 -6.92
C GLU A 120 -10.33 -20.27 -7.28
N TYR A 121 -10.87 -19.48 -6.34
CA TYR A 121 -11.04 -18.03 -6.53
C TYR A 121 -9.69 -17.37 -6.84
N TRP A 122 -8.69 -17.52 -5.96
CA TRP A 122 -7.40 -16.88 -6.15
C TRP A 122 -6.64 -17.42 -7.36
N THR A 123 -6.73 -18.72 -7.63
CA THR A 123 -6.16 -19.34 -8.84
C THR A 123 -6.73 -18.69 -10.10
N ARG A 124 -8.05 -18.47 -10.17
CA ARG A 124 -8.69 -17.75 -11.29
C ARG A 124 -8.24 -16.29 -11.39
N GLN A 125 -8.08 -15.60 -10.26
CA GLN A 125 -7.60 -14.21 -10.28
C GLN A 125 -6.15 -14.12 -10.80
N PHE A 126 -5.24 -14.94 -10.28
CA PHE A 126 -3.82 -14.91 -10.64
C PHE A 126 -3.51 -15.57 -11.99
N ALA A 127 -4.40 -16.40 -12.53
CA ALA A 127 -4.30 -16.89 -13.91
C ALA A 127 -4.33 -15.74 -14.94
N LYS A 128 -4.98 -14.61 -14.62
CA LYS A 128 -5.01 -13.42 -15.47
C LYS A 128 -3.71 -12.60 -15.42
N CYS A 129 -2.83 -12.87 -14.46
CA CYS A 129 -1.66 -12.03 -14.21
C CYS A 129 -0.63 -12.13 -15.36
N ILE A 130 -0.38 -11.01 -16.03
CA ILE A 130 0.66 -10.88 -17.07
C ILE A 130 2.04 -10.49 -16.50
N ARG A 131 2.18 -10.47 -15.18
CA ARG A 131 3.43 -10.17 -14.46
C ARG A 131 4.12 -8.87 -14.89
N CYS A 132 3.33 -7.83 -15.19
CA CYS A 132 3.82 -6.49 -15.56
C CYS A 132 4.45 -5.68 -14.42
N TYR A 133 4.33 -6.17 -13.17
CA TYR A 133 4.85 -5.55 -11.95
C TYR A 133 4.36 -4.13 -11.62
N ALA A 134 3.32 -3.62 -12.30
CA ALA A 134 2.74 -2.31 -11.98
C ALA A 134 2.34 -2.19 -10.49
N CYS A 135 1.73 -3.24 -9.94
CA CYS A 135 1.33 -3.31 -8.54
C CYS A 135 2.50 -3.29 -7.54
N ARG A 136 3.69 -3.78 -7.95
CA ARG A 136 4.94 -3.72 -7.19
C ARG A 136 5.51 -2.30 -7.27
N ASN A 137 5.66 -1.78 -8.48
CA ASN A 137 6.38 -0.54 -8.73
C ASN A 137 5.64 0.69 -8.18
N ILE A 138 4.31 0.71 -8.18
CA ILE A 138 3.53 1.80 -7.57
C ILE A 138 3.52 1.75 -6.03
N CYS A 139 3.83 0.59 -5.43
CA CYS A 139 3.59 0.37 -4.01
C CYS A 139 4.70 1.02 -3.16
N PRO A 140 4.35 1.92 -2.22
CA PRO A 140 5.35 2.51 -1.32
C PRO A 140 5.94 1.49 -0.35
N ALA A 141 5.20 0.45 0.03
CA ALA A 141 5.70 -0.62 0.91
C ALA A 141 6.62 -1.62 0.19
N CYS A 142 6.53 -1.74 -1.14
CA CYS A 142 7.47 -2.56 -1.93
C CYS A 142 8.70 -1.72 -2.32
N ASN A 143 9.58 -1.43 -1.36
CA ASN A 143 10.71 -0.51 -1.52
C ASN A 143 12.09 -1.15 -1.29
N CYS A 144 12.17 -2.48 -1.27
CA CYS A 144 13.43 -3.20 -1.16
C CYS A 144 14.40 -2.79 -2.30
N ARG A 145 15.70 -2.64 -1.97
CA ARG A 145 16.75 -2.38 -2.96
C ARG A 145 16.97 -3.55 -3.92
N GLU A 146 16.76 -4.76 -3.41
CA GLU A 146 16.76 -5.99 -4.20
C GLU A 146 15.43 -6.71 -4.00
N CYS A 147 14.76 -7.06 -5.09
CA CYS A 147 13.48 -7.77 -5.06
C CYS A 147 13.68 -9.22 -5.50
N PHE A 148 13.08 -10.17 -4.77
CA PHE A 148 13.05 -11.59 -5.16
C PHE A 148 12.57 -11.80 -6.61
N ALA A 149 11.66 -10.94 -7.07
CA ALA A 149 11.11 -11.00 -8.42
C ALA A 149 12.10 -10.59 -9.53
N ASP A 150 13.16 -9.87 -9.19
CA ASP A 150 14.19 -9.45 -10.13
C ASP A 150 15.46 -10.33 -10.03
N GLN A 151 15.56 -11.19 -9.01
CA GLN A 151 16.69 -12.10 -8.75
C GLN A 151 16.64 -13.39 -9.60
N TYR A 152 16.67 -13.25 -10.93
CA TYR A 152 16.55 -14.37 -11.89
C TYR A 152 17.62 -15.47 -11.75
N ARG A 153 18.79 -15.16 -11.18
CA ARG A 153 19.88 -16.14 -10.96
C ARG A 153 19.65 -17.04 -9.76
N VAL A 154 18.90 -16.55 -8.77
CA VAL A 154 18.57 -17.32 -7.56
C VAL A 154 17.41 -18.28 -7.83
N GLY A 155 16.52 -17.91 -8.78
CA GLY A 155 15.44 -18.79 -9.20
C GLY A 155 14.22 -18.80 -8.28
N TRP A 156 14.03 -17.74 -7.47
CA TRP A 156 12.82 -17.57 -6.65
C TRP A 156 11.54 -17.53 -7.48
N LEU A 157 11.62 -16.95 -8.68
CA LEU A 157 10.54 -16.90 -9.67
C LEU A 157 11.11 -17.27 -11.04
N GLY A 158 10.39 -18.12 -11.76
CA GLY A 158 10.69 -18.50 -13.13
C GLY A 158 10.63 -17.30 -14.09
N LYS A 159 11.18 -17.45 -15.30
CA LYS A 159 11.04 -16.41 -16.35
C LYS A 159 9.66 -16.40 -16.99
N GLN A 160 8.99 -17.55 -17.02
CA GLN A 160 7.65 -17.69 -17.58
C GLN A 160 6.60 -17.18 -16.60
N HIS A 161 5.51 -16.64 -17.13
CA HIS A 161 4.34 -16.24 -16.35
C HIS A 161 3.26 -17.31 -16.53
N HIS A 162 3.17 -18.25 -15.60
CA HIS A 162 2.07 -19.21 -15.52
C HIS A 162 1.43 -19.14 -14.14
N THR A 163 0.26 -19.75 -13.98
CA THR A 163 -0.58 -19.59 -12.78
C THR A 163 0.15 -19.88 -11.47
N ALA A 164 0.92 -20.98 -11.40
CA ALA A 164 1.69 -21.30 -10.19
C ALA A 164 2.73 -20.21 -9.82
N GLU A 165 3.51 -19.73 -10.79
CA GLU A 165 4.49 -18.64 -10.58
C GLU A 165 3.81 -17.31 -10.21
N ASN A 166 2.66 -17.02 -10.83
CA ASN A 166 1.87 -15.82 -10.53
C ASN A 166 1.30 -15.86 -9.11
N LEU A 167 0.87 -17.04 -8.64
CA LEU A 167 0.43 -17.25 -7.27
C LEU A 167 1.57 -17.06 -6.29
N VAL A 168 2.75 -17.64 -6.54
CA VAL A 168 3.94 -17.42 -5.71
C VAL A 168 4.29 -15.94 -5.64
N PHE A 169 4.37 -15.24 -6.78
CA PHE A 169 4.63 -13.79 -6.80
C PHE A 169 3.60 -13.01 -5.97
N GLY A 170 2.31 -13.26 -6.19
CA GLY A 170 1.21 -12.56 -5.53
C GLY A 170 1.21 -12.78 -4.03
N LEU A 171 1.38 -14.03 -3.60
CA LEU A 171 1.40 -14.43 -2.20
C LEU A 171 2.64 -13.89 -1.49
N THR A 172 3.84 -14.13 -2.02
CA THR A 172 5.09 -13.62 -1.46
C THR A 172 5.05 -12.10 -1.32
N ARG A 173 4.56 -11.39 -2.35
CA ARG A 173 4.40 -9.92 -2.26
C ARG A 173 3.45 -9.52 -1.14
N ALA A 174 2.30 -10.18 -1.00
CA ALA A 174 1.33 -9.87 0.05
C ALA A 174 1.95 -10.07 1.45
N TYR A 175 2.65 -11.18 1.67
CA TYR A 175 3.36 -11.45 2.93
C TYR A 175 4.47 -10.43 3.22
N HIS A 176 5.28 -10.06 2.22
CA HIS A 176 6.34 -9.05 2.40
C HIS A 176 5.84 -7.68 2.86
N ILE A 177 4.56 -7.37 2.62
CA ILE A 177 3.95 -6.09 3.02
C ILE A 177 2.85 -6.25 4.06
N ALA A 178 2.70 -7.41 4.71
CA ALA A 178 1.57 -7.73 5.58
C ALA A 178 1.34 -6.67 6.67
N ASP A 179 2.40 -6.22 7.33
CA ASP A 179 2.41 -5.20 8.37
C ASP A 179 2.88 -3.81 7.88
N ARG A 180 3.16 -3.68 6.57
CA ARG A 180 3.64 -2.45 5.93
C ARG A 180 2.62 -1.81 5.00
N CYS A 181 1.57 -2.54 4.62
CA CYS A 181 0.56 -2.07 3.69
C CYS A 181 -0.22 -0.90 4.28
N ILE A 182 -0.07 0.27 3.68
CA ILE A 182 -0.79 1.49 4.09
C ILE A 182 -2.23 1.56 3.56
N GLU A 183 -2.78 0.48 3.02
CA GLU A 183 -4.16 0.43 2.50
C GLU A 183 -4.51 1.53 1.45
N CYS A 184 -3.53 2.01 0.67
CA CYS A 184 -3.76 3.13 -0.28
C CYS A 184 -4.50 2.75 -1.57
N GLY A 185 -4.69 1.46 -1.84
CA GLY A 185 -5.41 0.99 -3.03
C GLY A 185 -4.67 1.09 -4.37
N GLU A 186 -3.47 1.67 -4.40
CA GLU A 186 -2.71 1.89 -5.65
C GLU A 186 -2.46 0.60 -6.43
N CYS A 187 -2.12 -0.49 -5.72
CA CYS A 187 -1.80 -1.76 -6.37
C CYS A 187 -2.97 -2.36 -7.17
N ALA A 188 -4.20 -2.24 -6.65
CA ALA A 188 -5.40 -2.68 -7.35
C ALA A 188 -5.75 -1.70 -8.49
N ARG A 189 -5.61 -0.39 -8.25
CA ARG A 189 -5.90 0.66 -9.24
C ARG A 189 -5.06 0.51 -10.51
N VAL A 190 -3.76 0.23 -10.38
CA VAL A 190 -2.85 0.14 -11.54
C VAL A 190 -2.83 -1.23 -12.21
N CYS A 191 -3.63 -2.20 -11.73
CA CYS A 191 -3.61 -3.55 -12.29
C CYS A 191 -4.38 -3.57 -13.63
N PRO A 192 -3.72 -3.79 -14.79
CA PRO A 192 -4.39 -3.75 -16.09
C PRO A 192 -5.37 -4.91 -16.31
N VAL A 193 -5.27 -5.97 -15.50
CA VAL A 193 -6.09 -7.19 -15.59
C VAL A 193 -7.06 -7.33 -14.40
N GLY A 194 -7.22 -6.26 -13.61
CA GLY A 194 -8.22 -6.17 -12.55
C GLY A 194 -8.13 -7.29 -11.50
N ILE A 195 -6.93 -7.62 -11.04
CA ILE A 195 -6.77 -8.53 -9.89
C ILE A 195 -7.14 -7.76 -8.63
N PRO A 196 -8.00 -8.30 -7.75
CA PRO A 196 -8.45 -7.63 -6.53
C PRO A 196 -7.38 -7.68 -5.43
N LEU A 197 -6.20 -7.11 -5.69
CA LEU A 197 -5.05 -7.15 -4.79
C LEU A 197 -5.33 -6.52 -3.42
N MET A 198 -6.25 -5.56 -3.37
CA MET A 198 -6.63 -4.95 -2.09
C MET A 198 -7.47 -5.85 -1.21
N GLU A 199 -8.24 -6.81 -1.75
CA GLU A 199 -8.92 -7.81 -0.92
C GLU A 199 -7.90 -8.68 -0.18
N LEU A 200 -6.86 -9.12 -0.89
CA LEU A 200 -5.75 -9.89 -0.32
C LEU A 200 -5.02 -9.09 0.77
N ASN A 201 -4.66 -7.84 0.49
CA ASN A 201 -3.97 -7.01 1.47
C ASN A 201 -4.88 -6.66 2.67
N ARG A 202 -6.18 -6.44 2.45
CA ARG A 202 -7.14 -6.19 3.54
C ARG A 202 -7.32 -7.39 4.45
N LYS A 203 -7.25 -8.61 3.91
CA LYS A 203 -7.21 -9.82 4.73
C LYS A 203 -6.03 -9.78 5.71
N LEU A 204 -4.83 -9.48 5.20
CA LEU A 204 -3.64 -9.36 6.06
C LEU A 204 -3.75 -8.20 7.06
N ILE A 205 -4.28 -7.04 6.65
CA ILE A 205 -4.52 -5.92 7.56
C ILE A 205 -5.50 -6.31 8.68
N LYS A 206 -6.61 -6.98 8.32
CA LYS A 206 -7.62 -7.46 9.28
C LYS A 206 -6.99 -8.41 10.29
N ASP A 207 -6.15 -9.34 9.83
CA ASP A 207 -5.46 -10.29 10.70
C ASP A 207 -4.46 -9.59 11.60
N ILE A 208 -3.63 -8.67 11.08
CA ILE A 208 -2.70 -7.90 11.91
C ILE A 208 -3.45 -7.13 12.99
N GLN A 209 -4.60 -6.53 12.67
CA GLN A 209 -5.42 -5.80 13.64
C GLN A 209 -6.03 -6.72 14.71
N GLN A 210 -6.44 -7.93 14.32
CA GLN A 210 -7.01 -8.91 15.23
C GLN A 210 -5.96 -9.54 16.15
N LEU A 211 -4.76 -9.83 15.62
CA LEU A 211 -3.72 -10.58 16.33
C LEU A 211 -2.80 -9.66 17.17
N PHE A 212 -2.52 -8.43 16.70
CA PHE A 212 -1.53 -7.53 17.31
C PHE A 212 -2.13 -6.20 17.82
N GLY A 213 -3.46 -6.08 17.83
CA GLY A 213 -4.18 -4.87 18.24
C GLY A 213 -4.34 -3.84 17.12
N ASP A 214 -4.97 -2.70 17.42
CA ASP A 214 -5.37 -1.70 16.43
C ASP A 214 -4.17 -0.98 15.79
N TYR A 215 -3.56 -1.63 14.80
CA TYR A 215 -2.39 -1.16 14.08
C TYR A 215 -2.77 -0.66 12.68
N HIS A 216 -2.19 0.51 12.34
CA HIS A 216 -2.36 1.16 11.03
C HIS A 216 -0.99 1.57 10.47
N ALA A 217 -0.52 0.85 9.45
CA ALA A 217 0.81 1.09 8.87
C ALA A 217 0.99 2.54 8.37
N GLY A 218 2.15 3.13 8.60
CA GLY A 218 2.48 4.48 8.12
C GLY A 218 1.77 5.64 8.82
N VAL A 219 0.96 5.38 9.88
CA VAL A 219 0.45 6.45 10.75
C VAL A 219 1.56 6.97 11.66
N ASP A 220 2.26 6.06 12.33
CA ASP A 220 3.46 6.33 13.13
C ASP A 220 4.70 5.85 12.37
N SER A 221 5.75 6.68 12.34
CA SER A 221 7.05 6.36 11.74
C SER A 221 8.07 5.82 12.75
N GLU A 222 7.85 6.02 14.06
CA GLU A 222 8.83 5.71 15.09
C GLU A 222 8.68 4.28 15.62
N THR A 223 7.45 3.84 15.88
CA THR A 223 7.22 2.49 16.43
C THR A 223 7.40 1.42 15.36
N ALA A 224 8.26 0.43 15.61
CA ALA A 224 8.47 -0.69 14.72
C ALA A 224 7.15 -1.45 14.41
N PRO A 225 6.94 -1.91 13.16
CA PRO A 225 5.76 -2.68 12.79
C PRO A 225 5.61 -3.97 13.61
N PRO A 226 4.38 -4.50 13.76
CA PRO A 226 4.12 -5.70 14.57
C PRO A 226 5.01 -6.90 14.23
N LEU A 227 5.26 -7.19 12.94
CA LEU A 227 6.08 -8.36 12.56
C LEU A 227 7.60 -8.05 12.58
N GLY A 228 7.98 -6.81 12.87
CA GLY A 228 9.37 -6.37 13.00
C GLY A 228 9.84 -6.21 14.45
N ARG A 229 9.00 -6.55 15.43
CA ARG A 229 9.31 -6.46 16.86
C ARG A 229 9.01 -7.78 17.56
N TYR A 230 9.66 -7.99 18.70
CA TYR A 230 9.46 -9.14 19.56
C TYR A 230 8.63 -8.72 20.78
N SER A 231 7.63 -9.51 21.16
CA SER A 231 6.86 -9.35 22.40
C SER A 231 6.77 -10.68 23.15
N LEU A 232 6.88 -10.64 24.48
CA LEU A 232 6.61 -11.81 25.34
C LEU A 232 5.10 -12.08 25.46
N ASP A 233 4.26 -11.09 25.14
CA ASP A 233 2.80 -11.18 25.19
C ASP A 233 2.18 -11.57 23.83
N ASP A 234 2.99 -11.99 22.85
CA ASP A 234 2.47 -12.48 21.57
C ASP A 234 1.63 -13.74 21.77
N MET A 235 0.55 -13.88 20.99
CA MET A 235 -0.47 -14.92 21.23
C MET A 235 0.03 -16.36 21.04
N GLU A 236 1.09 -16.55 20.26
CA GLU A 236 1.74 -17.86 20.14
C GLU A 236 2.77 -17.99 21.26
N GLU A 237 2.57 -18.97 22.15
CA GLU A 237 3.65 -19.45 23.01
C GLU A 237 4.79 -19.92 22.11
N PHE A 238 6.01 -19.40 22.36
CA PHE A 238 7.22 -19.80 21.64
C PHE A 238 7.28 -21.33 21.51
N MET A 239 7.22 -21.82 20.26
CA MET A 239 7.41 -23.23 19.92
C MET A 239 8.84 -23.67 20.23
#